data_AF-A0A2M7ZCA8-F1
#
_entry.id   AF-A0A2M7ZCA8-F1
#
_cell.length_a   1.000
_cell.length_b   1.000
_cell.length_c   1.000
_cell.angle_alpha   90.00
_cell.angle_beta   90.00
_cell.angle_gamma   90.00
#
_symmetry.space_group_name_H-M   'P 1'
#
loop_
_entity.id
_entity.type
_entity.pdbx_description
1 polymer ?
#
loop_
_entity_poly.entity_id
_entity_poly.type
_entity_poly.pdbx_seq_one_letter_code
_entity_poly.pdbx_strand_id
1 'polypeptide(L)'
;MKTPQVIWLILIFIISSAINAQEHQHNAQANIEKNKSKKEIKIVREGVINLKAFDKNKDGKLYQDQMDWNVISDEPGKCPICKMTLKEVTLNEAKKDLIKHEFKVK
;
A
#
# COMPACT_ATOMS: atom_id res chain seq x y z
N MET A 1 25.28 -15.79 68.57
CA MET A 1 26.01 -17.07 68.43
C MET A 1 25.37 -17.83 67.26
N LYS A 2 25.60 -17.47 65.99
CA LYS A 2 26.69 -17.95 65.10
C LYS A 2 27.11 -19.41 65.37
N THR A 3 26.50 -20.35 64.64
CA THR A 3 27.15 -21.60 64.25
C THR A 3 27.29 -21.60 62.72
N PRO A 4 28.49 -21.88 62.19
CA PRO A 4 28.75 -21.74 60.77
C PRO A 4 29.06 -23.11 60.10
N GLN A 5 28.92 -23.12 58.77
CA GLN A 5 29.77 -23.87 57.82
C GLN A 5 29.54 -25.39 57.58
N VAL A 6 29.16 -25.65 56.31
CA VAL A 6 29.52 -26.77 55.40
C VAL A 6 28.81 -28.12 55.53
N ILE A 7 28.05 -28.50 54.48
CA ILE A 7 28.00 -29.82 53.80
C ILE A 7 27.47 -29.52 52.38
N TRP A 8 28.30 -29.31 51.35
CA TRP A 8 28.95 -30.27 50.43
C TRP A 8 28.01 -30.99 49.44
N LEU A 9 28.10 -30.51 48.18
CA LEU A 9 28.01 -31.20 46.89
C LEU A 9 26.79 -32.07 46.54
N ILE A 10 25.97 -31.57 45.60
CA ILE A 10 25.58 -32.37 44.43
C ILE A 10 25.77 -31.52 43.16
N LEU A 11 26.72 -31.98 42.35
CA LEU A 11 27.01 -31.56 40.98
C LEU A 11 25.90 -32.07 40.04
N ILE A 12 25.25 -31.16 39.30
CA ILE A 12 24.62 -31.42 37.99
C ILE A 12 24.94 -30.17 37.14
N PHE A 13 26.09 -30.11 36.48
CA PHE A 13 26.31 -30.49 35.08
C PHE A 13 25.22 -30.01 34.11
N ILE A 14 25.64 -29.07 33.23
CA ILE A 14 25.17 -28.76 31.87
C ILE A 14 23.69 -28.35 31.74
N ILE A 15 23.37 -27.15 31.22
CA ILE A 15 23.56 -26.78 29.82
C ILE A 15 23.73 -25.26 29.65
N SER A 16 24.78 -24.87 28.93
CA SER A 16 24.93 -23.54 28.33
C SER A 16 23.68 -23.17 27.55
N SER A 17 23.04 -22.06 27.90
CA SER A 17 22.22 -21.30 26.96
C SER A 17 22.89 -19.94 26.78
N ALA A 18 23.21 -19.68 25.53
CA ALA A 18 24.05 -18.62 25.06
C ALA A 18 23.64 -17.22 25.57
N ILE A 19 24.69 -16.44 25.79
CA ILE A 19 24.76 -14.99 25.59
C ILE A 19 23.83 -14.55 24.46
N ASN A 20 22.96 -13.59 24.74
CA ASN A 20 22.64 -12.50 23.81
C ASN A 20 22.69 -11.23 24.67
N ALA A 21 23.84 -10.57 24.77
CA ALA A 21 24.30 -9.57 23.81
C ALA A 21 23.24 -8.50 23.57
N GLN A 22 23.49 -7.37 24.22
CA GLN A 22 22.84 -6.08 24.05
C GLN A 22 22.90 -5.67 22.56
N GLU A 23 21.76 -5.33 21.97
CA GLU A 23 21.77 -4.51 20.76
C GLU A 23 20.77 -3.37 20.88
N HIS A 24 21.35 -2.23 21.27
CA HIS A 24 21.09 -0.90 20.73
C HIS A 24 19.65 -0.49 20.40
N GLN A 25 19.12 0.40 21.25
CA GLN A 25 18.15 1.39 20.83
C GLN A 25 18.76 2.28 19.74
N HIS A 26 18.41 2.02 18.48
CA HIS A 26 18.58 3.00 17.40
C HIS A 26 17.24 3.30 16.74
N ASN A 27 16.75 4.46 17.15
CA ASN A 27 15.92 5.41 16.42
C ASN A 27 15.90 5.21 14.89
N ALA A 28 14.71 4.92 14.35
CA ALA A 28 14.18 5.63 13.20
C ALA A 28 12.66 5.45 13.21
N GLN A 29 11.95 6.32 13.93
CA GLN A 29 10.59 6.65 13.51
C GLN A 29 10.73 7.25 12.11
N ALA A 30 10.51 6.41 11.09
CA ALA A 30 10.31 6.88 9.73
C ALA A 30 9.02 7.70 9.75
N ASN A 31 9.16 8.99 10.07
CA ASN A 31 8.21 10.02 9.65
C ASN A 31 8.26 10.05 8.12
N ILE A 32 7.58 9.09 7.49
CA ILE A 32 7.17 9.25 6.11
C ILE A 32 6.08 10.31 6.16
N GLU A 33 6.48 11.56 5.97
CA GLU A 33 5.60 12.66 5.61
C GLU A 33 4.73 12.22 4.42
N LYS A 34 3.55 11.69 4.71
CA LYS A 34 2.49 11.42 3.73
C LYS A 34 1.83 12.73 3.26
N ASN A 35 2.63 13.78 3.05
CA ASN A 35 2.15 15.11 2.65
C ASN A 35 2.49 15.47 1.20
N LYS A 36 2.83 14.47 0.37
CA LYS A 36 2.92 14.62 -1.10
C LYS A 36 1.94 13.74 -1.87
N SER A 37 1.27 12.80 -1.19
CA SER A 37 0.52 11.70 -1.80
C SER A 37 -1.00 11.94 -1.92
N LYS A 38 -1.56 12.96 -1.26
CA LYS A 38 -3.02 13.16 -1.15
C LYS A 38 -3.70 13.58 -2.46
N LYS A 39 -2.95 14.07 -3.47
CA LYS A 39 -3.50 14.49 -4.77
C LYS A 39 -3.35 13.43 -5.85
N GLU A 40 -2.27 12.64 -5.81
CA GLU A 40 -1.95 11.63 -6.83
C GLU A 40 -2.71 10.30 -6.65
N ILE A 41 -3.15 9.95 -5.44
CA ILE A 41 -3.92 8.71 -5.19
C ILE A 41 -5.38 8.77 -5.71
N LYS A 42 -5.90 9.95 -6.08
CA LYS A 42 -7.35 10.13 -6.30
C LYS A 42 -7.90 9.46 -7.57
N ILE A 43 -7.06 9.09 -8.54
CA ILE A 43 -7.53 8.58 -9.84
C ILE A 43 -7.59 7.06 -9.95
N VAL A 44 -6.94 6.33 -9.04
CA VAL A 44 -7.04 4.86 -8.95
C VAL A 44 -8.39 4.52 -8.30
N ARG A 45 -9.23 3.77 -8.99
CA ARG A 45 -10.59 3.43 -8.54
C ARG A 45 -10.63 2.04 -7.94
N GLU A 46 -11.37 1.90 -6.85
CA GLU A 46 -11.58 0.65 -6.13
C GLU A 46 -13.08 0.36 -5.98
N GLY A 47 -13.42 -0.92 -5.83
CA GLY A 47 -14.80 -1.35 -5.64
C GLY A 47 -15.66 -1.18 -6.90
N VAL A 48 -16.87 -0.64 -6.72
CA VAL A 48 -17.81 -0.42 -7.82
C VAL A 48 -17.57 0.94 -8.46
N ILE A 49 -17.15 0.93 -9.72
CA ILE A 49 -16.75 2.10 -10.48
C ILE A 49 -17.99 2.77 -11.10
N ASN A 50 -18.21 4.05 -10.79
CA ASN A 50 -19.29 4.85 -11.38
C ASN A 50 -18.69 5.90 -12.32
N LEU A 51 -18.66 5.59 -13.62
CA LEU A 51 -18.03 6.45 -14.64
C LEU A 51 -18.67 7.84 -14.73
N LYS A 52 -20.01 7.91 -14.62
CA LYS A 52 -20.75 9.18 -14.66
C LYS A 52 -20.40 10.12 -13.51
N ALA A 53 -19.96 9.59 -12.37
CA ALA A 53 -19.53 10.41 -11.25
C ALA A 53 -18.13 11.02 -11.46
N PHE A 54 -17.36 10.50 -12.43
CA PHE A 54 -16.03 10.98 -12.73
C PHE A 54 -16.01 11.98 -13.89
N ASP A 55 -16.98 11.90 -14.81
CA ASP A 55 -17.22 12.89 -15.88
C ASP A 55 -17.85 14.16 -15.28
N LYS A 56 -17.01 15.08 -14.81
CA LYS A 56 -17.48 16.32 -14.16
C LYS A 56 -17.79 17.39 -15.19
N ASN A 57 -17.06 17.37 -16.32
CA ASN A 57 -17.23 18.33 -17.40
C ASN A 57 -18.47 18.01 -18.29
N LYS A 58 -19.04 16.79 -18.15
CA LYS A 58 -20.22 16.28 -18.85
C LYS A 58 -20.04 16.18 -20.36
N ASP A 59 -18.82 15.94 -20.83
CA ASP A 59 -18.52 15.77 -22.25
C ASP A 59 -18.70 14.33 -22.75
N GLY A 60 -18.97 13.39 -21.84
CA GLY A 60 -19.13 11.97 -22.15
C GLY A 60 -17.81 11.24 -22.41
N LYS A 61 -16.68 11.81 -21.99
CA LYS A 61 -15.33 11.28 -22.15
C LYS A 61 -14.59 11.25 -20.82
N LEU A 62 -13.59 10.38 -20.75
CA LEU A 62 -12.68 10.23 -19.62
C LEU A 62 -11.28 9.89 -20.13
N TYR A 63 -10.29 10.12 -19.29
CA TYR A 63 -8.91 9.70 -19.50
C TYR A 63 -8.66 8.41 -18.72
N GLN A 64 -8.28 7.35 -19.42
CA GLN A 64 -8.06 6.02 -18.86
C GLN A 64 -6.68 5.49 -19.25
N ASP A 65 -6.03 4.79 -18.31
CA ASP A 65 -4.79 4.09 -18.62
C ASP A 65 -5.04 2.85 -19.49
N GLN A 66 -4.07 2.45 -20.32
CA GLN A 66 -4.20 1.31 -21.24
C GLN A 66 -3.62 0.00 -20.68
N MET A 67 -3.01 0.06 -19.49
CA MET A 67 -2.44 -1.08 -18.76
C MET A 67 -3.16 -1.25 -17.41
N ASP A 68 -3.41 -0.15 -16.71
CA ASP A 68 -4.06 -0.10 -15.40
C ASP A 68 -5.52 0.41 -15.54
N TRP A 69 -6.45 -0.45 -15.99
CA TRP A 69 -7.81 -0.05 -16.37
C TRP A 69 -8.64 0.65 -15.29
N ASN A 70 -8.30 0.48 -14.01
CA ASN A 70 -8.95 1.16 -12.90
C ASN A 70 -8.44 2.59 -12.66
N VAL A 71 -7.48 3.06 -13.44
CA VAL A 71 -6.97 4.44 -13.39
C VAL A 71 -7.79 5.30 -14.34
N ILE A 72 -8.68 6.12 -13.76
CA ILE A 72 -9.69 6.90 -14.50
C ILE A 72 -9.74 8.33 -13.97
N SER A 73 -9.61 9.29 -14.89
CA SER A 73 -9.59 10.72 -14.64
C SER A 73 -10.52 11.48 -15.59
N ASP A 74 -11.07 12.60 -15.11
CA ASP A 74 -11.79 13.60 -15.91
C ASP A 74 -10.83 14.48 -16.72
N GLU A 75 -9.61 14.62 -16.22
CA GLU A 75 -8.57 15.51 -16.75
C GLU A 75 -7.43 14.70 -17.37
N PRO A 76 -6.76 15.22 -18.42
CA PRO A 76 -5.57 14.61 -18.98
C PRO A 76 -4.46 14.53 -17.92
N GLY A 77 -3.68 13.46 -17.96
CA GLY A 77 -2.66 13.24 -16.94
C GLY A 77 -1.83 12.00 -17.21
N LYS A 78 -1.08 11.59 -16.19
CA LYS A 78 -0.27 10.38 -16.20
C LYS A 78 -0.77 9.40 -15.15
N CYS A 79 -0.68 8.11 -15.45
CA CYS A 79 -0.95 7.06 -14.48
C CYS A 79 0.10 7.10 -13.36
N PRO A 80 -0.28 7.09 -12.07
CA PRO A 80 0.66 7.10 -10.96
C PRO A 80 1.44 5.78 -10.82
N ILE A 81 0.96 4.70 -11.45
CA ILE A 81 1.55 3.36 -11.38
C ILE A 81 2.61 3.21 -12.48
N CYS A 82 2.19 3.24 -13.75
CA CYS A 82 3.07 3.01 -14.89
C CYS A 82 3.72 4.29 -15.46
N LYS A 83 3.30 5.48 -15.01
CA LYS A 83 3.78 6.81 -15.48
C LYS A 83 3.52 7.11 -16.95
N MET A 84 2.72 6.29 -17.63
CA MET A 84 2.27 6.54 -19.00
C MET A 84 1.17 7.60 -19.02
N THR A 85 1.03 8.26 -20.17
CA THR A 85 -0.05 9.24 -20.40
C THR A 85 -1.38 8.52 -20.55
N LEU A 86 -2.41 9.01 -19.86
CA LEU A 86 -3.76 8.47 -19.97
C LEU A 86 -4.34 8.78 -21.36
N LYS A 87 -5.11 7.85 -21.91
CA LYS A 87 -5.75 7.99 -23.21
C LYS A 87 -7.18 8.48 -23.05
N GLU A 88 -7.59 9.44 -23.87
CA GLU A 88 -8.99 9.86 -23.95
C GLU A 88 -9.85 8.75 -24.56
N VAL A 89 -10.91 8.39 -23.86
CA VAL A 89 -11.89 7.35 -24.23
C VAL A 89 -13.30 7.83 -23.90
N THR A 90 -14.29 7.33 -24.62
CA THR A 90 -15.69 7.61 -24.28
C THR A 90 -16.13 6.81 -23.05
N LEU A 91 -17.19 7.26 -22.36
CA LEU A 91 -17.78 6.51 -21.23
C LEU A 91 -18.13 5.06 -21.60
N ASN A 92 -18.58 4.84 -22.84
CA ASN A 92 -18.94 3.51 -23.32
C ASN A 92 -17.72 2.62 -23.54
N GLU A 93 -16.62 3.16 -24.07
CA GLU A 93 -15.36 2.43 -24.24
C GLU A 93 -14.76 2.09 -22.88
N ALA A 94 -14.65 3.08 -21.97
CA ALA A 94 -14.15 2.85 -20.62
C ALA A 94 -14.96 1.77 -19.88
N LYS A 95 -16.29 1.77 -20.03
CA LYS A 95 -17.15 0.73 -19.45
C LYS A 95 -16.84 -0.65 -20.02
N LYS A 96 -16.67 -0.77 -21.35
CA LYS A 96 -16.33 -2.04 -22.00
C LYS A 96 -14.98 -2.56 -21.52
N ASP A 97 -13.98 -1.68 -21.45
CA ASP A 97 -12.64 -2.04 -21.01
C ASP A 97 -12.62 -2.51 -19.55
N LEU A 98 -13.36 -1.84 -18.68
CA LEU A 98 -13.53 -2.26 -17.28
C LEU A 98 -14.20 -3.63 -17.15
N ILE A 99 -15.31 -3.86 -17.86
CA ILE A 99 -16.04 -5.14 -17.82
C ILE A 99 -15.16 -6.27 -18.37
N LYS A 100 -14.43 -6.00 -19.46
CA LYS A 100 -13.52 -6.96 -20.09
C LYS A 100 -12.40 -7.43 -19.14
N HIS A 101 -11.98 -6.56 -18.22
CA HIS A 101 -10.95 -6.85 -17.22
C HIS A 101 -11.55 -7.07 -15.82
N GLU A 102 -12.80 -7.53 -15.75
CA GLU A 102 -13.46 -8.02 -14.54
C GLU A 102 -13.71 -6.97 -13.44
N PHE A 103 -13.69 -5.68 -13.79
CA PHE A 103 -14.08 -4.61 -12.87
C PHE A 103 -15.60 -4.46 -12.79
N LYS A 104 -16.09 -4.14 -11.58
CA LYS A 104 -17.52 -3.90 -11.34
C LYS A 104 -17.86 -2.46 -11.68
N VAL A 105 -18.81 -2.25 -12.60
CA VAL A 105 -19.25 -0.92 -13.06
C VAL A 105 -20.73 -0.71 -12.75
N LYS A 106 -21.10 0.48 -12.29
CA LYS A 106 -22.48 0.91 -12.05
C LYS A 106 -22.95 1.95 -13.07
#